data_AF-A0A174ZED0-F1
#
_entry.id   AF-A0A174ZED0-F1
#
_cell.length_a   1.000
_cell.length_b   1.000
_cell.length_c   1.000
_cell.angle_alpha   90.00
_cell.angle_beta   90.00
_cell.angle_gamma   90.00
#
_symmetry.space_group_name_H-M   'P 1'
#
loop_
_entity.id
_entity.type
_entity.pdbx_description
1 polymer ?
#
loop_
_entity_poly.entity_id
_entity_poly.type
_entity_poly.pdbx_seq_one_letter_code
_entity_poly.pdbx_strand_id
1 'polypeptide(L)'
;MKKVVIYGTGKVGKAFYESHNFEGEELVAFVETNPNKESFLGTNIIGIEDIGENIDIIYLANSYIDTVYECIGRGIQKQRLILENEMLCKLYCSIEGTLDIKYDYIFAMKYERQITKKDEYIVMAAMQRNLKNYGSHKMNILGNSYTESYDYNRLATLELLIEEIKQNNINGELAELGVFKGNFSKWINKEFPDKRLFLFDTFDGFDNKDIDIDIENKYSSKEWFDKVKNFEETSVSLVLGKMKHPNQVVVRKGFFPDTIPEEKLKYALVSIDCDLYMPILEGLRYFYPRVNRGGYIMLHDYNAPELRGVRQAVPDYELEIGERMVKIPIPDRCGSLIIGK
;
A
#
# COMPACT_ATOMS: atom_id res chain seq x y z
N MET A 1 33.44 17.42 -22.58
CA MET A 1 32.09 17.18 -22.04
C MET A 1 31.93 15.69 -21.85
N LYS A 2 31.28 15.25 -20.77
CA LYS A 2 30.97 13.84 -20.59
C LYS A 2 29.83 13.46 -21.52
N LYS A 3 29.96 12.38 -22.27
CA LYS A 3 28.88 11.88 -23.13
C LYS A 3 27.92 11.06 -22.31
N VAL A 4 26.64 11.41 -22.34
CA VAL A 4 25.62 10.74 -21.55
C VAL A 4 24.48 10.27 -22.42
N VAL A 5 23.78 9.24 -21.97
CA VAL A 5 22.52 8.79 -22.57
C VAL A 5 21.45 8.63 -21.49
N ILE A 6 20.20 8.77 -21.89
CA ILE A 6 19.05 8.54 -21.01
C ILE A 6 18.34 7.27 -21.46
N TYR A 7 18.35 6.24 -20.62
CA TYR A 7 17.69 4.99 -20.90
C TYR A 7 16.24 5.03 -20.43
N GLY A 8 15.35 5.32 -21.38
CA GLY A 8 13.91 5.41 -21.19
C GLY A 8 13.30 6.63 -21.87
N THR A 9 12.26 6.41 -22.67
CA THR A 9 11.46 7.44 -23.37
C THR A 9 10.06 7.61 -22.73
N GLY A 10 9.90 7.09 -21.51
CA GLY A 10 8.65 7.14 -20.75
C GLY A 10 8.47 8.43 -19.95
N LYS A 11 7.54 8.41 -18.98
CA LYS A 11 7.28 9.54 -18.08
C LYS A 11 8.51 9.94 -17.26
N VAL A 12 9.27 8.95 -16.77
CA VAL A 12 10.49 9.17 -15.97
C VAL A 12 11.56 9.84 -16.84
N GLY A 13 11.88 9.27 -18.01
CA GLY A 13 12.84 9.83 -18.97
C GLY A 13 12.51 11.26 -19.41
N LYS A 14 11.24 11.55 -19.69
CA LYS A 14 10.81 12.92 -19.99
C LYS A 14 11.07 13.88 -18.82
N ALA A 15 10.64 13.51 -17.61
CA ALA A 15 10.80 14.37 -16.45
C ALA A 15 12.28 14.58 -16.08
N PHE A 16 13.11 13.55 -16.25
CA PHE A 16 14.56 13.65 -16.07
C PHE A 16 15.16 14.62 -17.07
N TYR A 17 14.90 14.44 -18.37
CA TYR A 17 15.38 15.35 -19.41
C TYR A 17 14.99 16.82 -19.18
N GLU A 18 13.74 17.07 -18.75
CA GLU A 18 13.23 18.43 -18.53
C GLU A 18 13.81 19.11 -17.28
N SER A 19 14.38 18.35 -16.33
CA SER A 19 14.82 18.88 -15.02
C SER A 19 16.31 18.72 -14.73
N HIS A 20 17.00 17.83 -15.45
CA HIS A 20 18.43 17.61 -15.29
C HIS A 20 19.25 18.75 -15.92
N ASN A 21 20.30 19.19 -15.21
CA ASN A 21 21.22 20.18 -15.74
C ASN A 21 22.38 19.48 -16.46
N PHE A 22 22.40 19.55 -17.79
CA PHE A 22 23.46 18.97 -18.62
C PHE A 22 24.73 19.83 -18.70
N GLU A 23 24.95 20.77 -17.78
CA GLU A 23 26.18 21.57 -17.77
C GLU A 23 27.43 20.67 -17.61
N GLY A 24 28.30 20.69 -18.63
CA GLY A 24 29.48 19.81 -18.71
C GLY A 24 29.21 18.41 -19.30
N GLU A 25 27.95 18.11 -19.65
CA GLU A 25 27.48 16.86 -20.26
C GLU A 25 26.96 17.09 -21.68
N GLU A 26 27.15 16.10 -22.55
CA GLU A 26 26.60 16.03 -23.90
C GLU A 26 25.58 14.89 -23.93
N LEU A 27 24.28 15.20 -24.03
CA LEU A 27 23.28 14.17 -24.25
C LEU A 27 23.39 13.66 -25.69
N VAL A 28 23.88 12.43 -25.85
CA VAL A 28 24.11 11.82 -27.17
C VAL A 28 22.82 11.23 -27.73
N ALA A 29 22.04 10.53 -26.90
CA ALA A 29 20.82 9.85 -27.33
C ALA A 29 19.92 9.49 -26.15
N PHE A 30 18.65 9.20 -26.46
CA PHE A 30 17.82 8.34 -25.63
C PHE A 30 18.05 6.88 -26.01
N VAL A 31 17.87 5.96 -25.06
CA VAL A 31 17.99 4.52 -25.29
C VAL A 31 16.65 3.83 -25.05
N GLU A 32 16.30 2.90 -25.93
CA GLU A 32 15.23 1.90 -25.72
C GLU A 32 15.81 0.49 -25.93
N THR A 33 15.26 -0.52 -25.24
CA THR A 33 15.62 -1.93 -25.51
C THR A 33 15.18 -2.35 -26.92
N ASN A 34 14.01 -1.86 -27.37
CA ASN A 34 13.46 -2.14 -28.69
C ASN A 34 12.97 -0.83 -29.32
N PRO A 35 13.86 -0.04 -29.95
CA PRO A 35 13.50 1.27 -30.47
C PRO A 35 12.42 1.18 -31.55
N ASN A 36 11.30 1.88 -31.34
CA ASN A 36 10.19 1.93 -32.30
C ASN A 36 9.93 3.33 -32.89
N LYS A 37 10.76 4.31 -32.50
CA LYS A 37 10.73 5.71 -32.93
C LYS A 37 12.15 6.17 -33.20
N GLU A 38 12.29 7.15 -34.09
CA GLU A 38 13.60 7.71 -34.46
C GLU A 38 14.10 8.76 -33.45
N SER A 39 13.19 9.46 -32.76
CA SER A 39 13.56 10.51 -31.80
C SER A 39 12.56 10.66 -30.65
N PHE A 40 13.04 11.20 -29.54
CA PHE A 40 12.27 11.61 -28.36
C PHE A 40 12.75 12.98 -27.89
N LEU A 41 11.81 13.91 -27.69
CA LEU A 41 12.11 15.30 -27.26
C LEU A 41 13.15 16.03 -28.14
N GLY A 42 13.21 15.68 -29.44
CA GLY A 42 14.15 16.27 -30.40
C GLY A 42 15.55 15.64 -30.41
N THR A 43 15.78 14.60 -29.62
CA THR A 43 17.04 13.84 -29.56
C THR A 43 16.83 12.45 -30.14
N ASN A 44 17.82 11.90 -30.84
CA ASN A 44 17.74 10.57 -31.45
C ASN A 44 17.54 9.47 -30.38
N ILE A 45 16.82 8.42 -30.76
CA ILE A 45 16.73 7.19 -29.97
C ILE A 45 17.66 6.16 -30.61
N ILE A 46 18.43 5.47 -29.78
CA ILE A 46 19.27 4.34 -30.18
C ILE A 46 18.86 3.07 -29.43
N GLY A 47 19.22 1.92 -29.99
CA GLY A 47 19.13 0.65 -29.27
C GLY A 47 20.22 0.58 -28.20
N ILE A 48 20.01 -0.26 -27.18
CA ILE A 48 21.05 -0.53 -26.18
C ILE A 48 22.32 -1.16 -26.80
N GLU A 49 22.19 -1.86 -27.93
CA GLU A 49 23.29 -2.36 -28.75
C GLU A 49 24.20 -1.28 -29.33
N ASP A 50 23.69 -0.06 -29.49
CA ASP A 50 24.42 1.05 -30.08
C ASP A 50 25.11 1.93 -29.02
N ILE A 51 25.02 1.56 -27.72
CA ILE A 51 25.75 2.25 -26.66
C ILE A 51 27.25 1.95 -26.80
N GLY A 52 27.96 2.91 -27.38
CA GLY A 52 29.41 2.84 -27.55
C GLY A 52 30.21 2.95 -26.24
N GLU A 53 31.47 2.54 -26.29
CA GLU A 53 32.44 2.71 -25.19
C GLU A 53 32.69 4.19 -24.85
N ASN A 54 32.40 5.09 -25.80
CA ASN A 54 32.55 6.54 -25.65
C ASN A 54 31.47 7.21 -24.79
N ILE A 55 30.46 6.48 -24.31
CA ILE A 55 29.42 7.00 -23.41
C ILE A 55 29.92 6.94 -21.97
N ASP A 56 30.07 8.06 -21.29
CA ASP A 56 30.57 8.08 -19.91
C ASP A 56 29.52 7.64 -18.88
N ILE A 57 28.25 8.04 -19.06
CA ILE A 57 27.16 7.82 -18.09
C ILE A 57 25.88 7.38 -18.78
N ILE A 58 25.16 6.45 -18.15
CA ILE A 58 23.83 5.96 -18.53
C ILE A 58 22.87 6.28 -17.39
N TYR A 59 22.00 7.24 -17.62
CA TYR A 59 20.91 7.60 -16.71
C TYR A 59 19.73 6.65 -16.95
N LEU A 60 19.50 5.71 -16.03
CA LEU A 60 18.41 4.73 -16.10
C LEU A 60 17.08 5.38 -15.62
N ALA A 61 16.50 6.17 -16.52
CA ALA A 61 15.26 6.93 -16.31
C ALA A 61 14.02 6.14 -16.75
N ASN A 62 13.85 4.96 -16.16
CA ASN A 62 12.70 4.07 -16.35
C ASN A 62 12.51 3.19 -15.10
N SER A 63 11.42 2.41 -15.00
CA SER A 63 11.13 1.58 -13.81
C SER A 63 11.28 0.08 -14.06
N TYR A 64 12.01 -0.32 -15.09
CA TYR A 64 12.20 -1.71 -15.50
C TYR A 64 13.58 -2.22 -15.11
N ILE A 65 13.62 -3.17 -14.17
CA ILE A 65 14.86 -3.74 -13.67
C ILE A 65 15.70 -4.44 -14.75
N ASP A 66 15.03 -5.00 -15.76
CA ASP A 66 15.69 -5.66 -16.90
C ASP A 66 16.66 -4.72 -17.63
N THR A 67 16.37 -3.41 -17.66
CA THR A 67 17.28 -2.43 -18.30
C THR A 67 18.62 -2.32 -17.59
N VAL A 68 18.66 -2.52 -16.26
CA VAL A 68 19.90 -2.55 -15.46
C VAL A 68 20.71 -3.79 -15.83
N TYR A 69 20.07 -4.95 -15.84
CA TYR A 69 20.74 -6.22 -16.13
C TYR A 69 21.14 -6.36 -17.60
N GLU A 70 20.41 -5.73 -18.52
CA GLU A 70 20.79 -5.66 -19.92
C GLU A 70 22.08 -4.85 -20.12
N CYS A 71 22.21 -3.70 -19.43
CA CYS A 71 23.47 -2.96 -19.40
C CYS A 71 24.63 -3.82 -18.85
N ILE A 72 24.43 -4.47 -17.69
CA ILE A 72 25.47 -5.29 -17.05
C ILE A 72 25.84 -6.50 -17.93
N GLY A 73 24.85 -7.19 -18.50
CA GLY A 73 25.04 -8.35 -19.36
C GLY A 73 25.83 -8.05 -20.63
N ARG A 74 25.79 -6.80 -21.10
CA ARG A 74 26.61 -6.29 -22.21
C ARG A 74 28.00 -5.80 -21.80
N GLY A 75 28.37 -5.95 -20.53
CA GLY A 75 29.68 -5.56 -20.01
C GLY A 75 29.79 -4.09 -19.61
N ILE A 76 28.67 -3.35 -19.54
CA ILE A 76 28.70 -1.97 -19.06
C ILE A 76 28.95 -1.97 -17.56
N GLN A 77 30.01 -1.26 -17.15
CA GLN A 77 30.43 -1.18 -15.76
C GLN A 77 29.40 -0.45 -14.90
N LYS A 78 29.06 -1.01 -13.72
CA LYS A 78 28.08 -0.44 -12.77
C LYS A 78 28.36 1.03 -12.41
N GLN A 79 29.63 1.46 -12.42
CA GLN A 79 30.02 2.84 -12.12
C GLN A 79 29.56 3.86 -13.17
N ARG A 80 29.20 3.41 -14.38
CA ARG A 80 28.63 4.22 -15.46
C ARG A 80 27.10 4.32 -15.37
N LEU A 81 26.46 3.56 -14.49
CA LEU A 81 25.01 3.50 -14.35
C LEU A 81 24.55 4.41 -13.21
N ILE A 82 23.45 5.13 -13.44
CA ILE A 82 22.78 5.94 -12.42
C ILE A 82 21.29 5.62 -12.43
N LEU A 83 20.74 5.18 -11.31
CA LEU A 83 19.31 4.93 -11.15
C LEU A 83 18.59 6.26 -10.86
N GLU A 84 17.50 6.55 -11.58
CA GLU A 84 16.84 7.87 -11.54
C GLU A 84 15.47 7.89 -10.86
N ASN A 85 14.94 6.75 -10.38
CA ASN A 85 13.67 6.74 -9.66
C ASN A 85 13.68 5.74 -8.51
N GLU A 86 12.83 6.01 -7.52
CA GLU A 86 12.79 5.27 -6.27
C GLU A 86 12.34 3.82 -6.50
N MET A 87 11.38 3.61 -7.41
CA MET A 87 10.90 2.26 -7.76
C MET A 87 12.03 1.38 -8.30
N LEU A 88 12.81 1.87 -9.29
CA LEU A 88 13.93 1.13 -9.85
C LEU A 88 15.01 0.83 -8.80
N CYS A 89 15.34 1.82 -7.96
CA CYS A 89 16.30 1.66 -6.86
C CYS A 89 15.85 0.59 -5.85
N LYS A 90 14.57 0.60 -5.45
CA LYS A 90 13.99 -0.41 -4.54
C LYS A 90 14.01 -1.81 -5.15
N LEU A 91 13.67 -1.95 -6.44
CA LEU A 91 13.72 -3.22 -7.16
C LEU A 91 15.14 -3.77 -7.25
N TYR A 92 16.13 -2.92 -7.54
CA TYR A 92 17.52 -3.33 -7.58
C TYR A 92 18.02 -3.81 -6.21
N CYS A 93 17.78 -3.01 -5.17
CA CYS A 93 18.17 -3.35 -3.80
C CYS A 93 17.49 -4.62 -3.29
N SER A 94 16.26 -4.93 -3.73
CA SER A 94 15.56 -6.14 -3.29
C SER A 94 16.15 -7.42 -3.90
N ILE A 95 16.79 -7.33 -5.07
CA ILE A 95 17.44 -8.46 -5.75
C ILE A 95 18.90 -8.61 -5.29
N GLU A 96 19.68 -7.53 -5.30
CA GLU A 96 21.12 -7.58 -5.02
C GLU A 96 21.45 -7.51 -3.52
N GLY A 97 20.49 -7.11 -2.68
CA GLY A 97 20.66 -6.94 -1.23
C GLY A 97 21.54 -5.75 -0.81
N THR A 98 22.17 -5.06 -1.77
CA THR A 98 22.98 -3.85 -1.55
C THR A 98 22.80 -2.87 -2.72
N LEU A 99 23.10 -1.59 -2.49
CA LEU A 99 23.11 -0.57 -3.54
C LEU A 99 24.56 -0.27 -3.94
N ASP A 100 25.05 -0.96 -4.98
CA ASP A 100 26.39 -0.79 -5.56
C ASP A 100 26.37 -0.06 -6.92
N ILE A 101 25.21 0.46 -7.34
CA ILE A 101 25.02 1.39 -8.45
C ILE A 101 24.69 2.78 -7.89
N LYS A 102 25.16 3.84 -8.54
CA LYS A 102 24.84 5.21 -8.13
C LYS A 102 23.34 5.47 -8.27
N TYR A 103 22.77 6.21 -7.32
CA TYR A 103 21.35 6.57 -7.31
C TYR A 103 21.22 8.08 -7.19
N ASP A 104 20.54 8.73 -8.14
CA ASP A 104 20.18 10.15 -8.01
C ASP A 104 18.95 10.29 -7.11
N TYR A 105 19.19 10.31 -5.81
CA TYR A 105 18.16 10.51 -4.81
C TYR A 105 17.44 11.86 -4.96
N ILE A 106 18.11 12.91 -5.45
CA ILE A 106 17.51 14.25 -5.53
C ILE A 106 16.48 14.30 -6.64
N PHE A 107 16.84 13.83 -7.84
CA PHE A 107 15.88 13.74 -8.94
C PHE A 107 14.76 12.77 -8.59
N ALA A 108 15.07 11.55 -8.12
CA ALA A 108 14.05 10.57 -7.76
C ALA A 108 13.05 11.14 -6.75
N MET A 109 13.51 11.75 -5.65
CA MET A 109 12.61 12.37 -4.66
C MET A 109 11.74 13.48 -5.26
N LYS A 110 12.28 14.31 -6.16
CA LYS A 110 11.50 15.37 -6.83
C LYS A 110 10.48 14.79 -7.81
N TYR A 111 10.88 13.79 -8.59
CA TYR A 111 10.03 13.09 -9.54
C TYR A 111 8.87 12.41 -8.81
N GLU A 112 9.18 11.65 -7.75
CA GLU A 112 8.17 11.02 -6.89
C GLU A 112 7.20 12.07 -6.36
N ARG A 113 7.66 13.19 -5.78
CA ARG A 113 6.78 14.29 -5.33
C ARG A 113 5.89 14.92 -6.41
N GLN A 114 6.31 14.88 -7.68
CA GLN A 114 5.51 15.40 -8.80
C GLN A 114 4.41 14.41 -9.20
N ILE A 115 4.68 13.10 -9.13
CA ILE A 115 3.72 12.06 -9.49
C ILE A 115 2.84 11.62 -8.32
N THR A 116 3.37 11.67 -7.10
CA THR A 116 2.67 11.50 -5.83
C THR A 116 2.23 12.88 -5.35
N LYS A 117 1.03 13.30 -5.75
CA LYS A 117 0.41 14.49 -5.17
C LYS A 117 0.37 14.32 -3.64
N LYS A 118 1.19 15.10 -2.93
CA LYS A 118 1.19 15.34 -1.47
C LYS A 118 1.22 14.07 -0.60
N ASP A 119 2.41 13.68 -0.16
CA ASP A 119 2.52 13.17 1.22
C ASP A 119 2.91 14.36 2.11
N GLU A 120 1.94 14.92 2.83
CA GLU A 120 2.20 15.83 3.95
C GLU A 120 2.62 14.97 5.15
N TYR A 121 3.90 15.00 5.51
CA TYR A 121 4.43 14.24 6.63
C TYR A 121 4.24 15.02 7.93
N ILE A 122 3.60 14.40 8.92
CA ILE A 122 3.52 14.91 10.28
C ILE A 122 4.60 14.22 11.11
N VAL A 123 5.53 15.01 11.66
CA VAL A 123 6.47 14.53 12.68
C VAL A 123 5.80 14.71 14.03
N MET A 124 5.53 13.61 14.72
CA MET A 124 4.91 13.60 16.05
C MET A 124 5.77 12.88 17.08
N ALA A 125 5.62 13.26 18.35
CA ALA A 125 6.20 12.50 19.43
C ALA A 125 5.53 11.12 19.50
N ALA A 126 6.33 10.07 19.64
CA ALA A 126 5.81 8.73 19.93
C ALA A 126 5.16 8.70 21.31
N MET A 127 4.29 7.73 21.54
CA MET A 127 3.77 7.48 22.88
C MET A 127 4.92 7.19 23.86
N GLN A 128 4.81 7.67 25.09
CA GLN A 128 5.80 7.39 26.14
C GLN A 128 5.93 5.89 26.43
N ARG A 129 4.83 5.16 26.29
CA ARG A 129 4.85 3.70 26.36
C ARG A 129 5.46 3.13 25.08
N ASN A 130 6.42 2.22 25.25
CA ASN A 130 7.01 1.50 24.13
C ASN A 130 5.99 0.57 23.46
N LEU A 131 5.52 0.97 22.28
CA LEU A 131 4.78 0.13 21.36
C LEU A 131 5.74 -0.69 20.47
N LYS A 132 5.24 -1.80 19.93
CA LYS A 132 5.94 -2.65 18.97
C LYS A 132 6.14 -1.96 17.63
N ASN A 133 5.33 -0.94 17.33
CA ASN A 133 5.37 -0.14 16.10
C ASN A 133 5.36 -1.03 14.84
N TYR A 134 4.29 -1.81 14.68
CA TYR A 134 4.12 -2.71 13.55
C TYR A 134 4.40 -2.02 12.21
N GLY A 135 5.14 -2.69 11.33
CA GLY A 135 5.42 -2.19 9.98
C GLY A 135 6.24 -0.90 9.92
N SER A 136 6.87 -0.47 11.02
CA SER A 136 7.67 0.76 11.05
C SER A 136 9.17 0.51 10.85
N HIS A 137 9.87 1.53 10.36
CA HIS A 137 11.32 1.60 10.28
C HIS A 137 11.87 2.58 11.32
N LYS A 138 12.89 2.19 12.08
CA LYS A 138 13.52 3.05 13.09
C LYS A 138 14.85 3.60 12.57
N MET A 139 15.05 4.89 12.74
CA MET A 139 16.24 5.62 12.30
C MET A 139 16.81 6.43 13.46
N ASN A 140 18.13 6.59 13.53
CA ASN A 140 18.75 7.54 14.44
C ASN A 140 19.24 8.75 13.63
N ILE A 141 18.78 9.94 13.99
CA ILE A 141 19.22 11.20 13.37
C ILE A 141 19.68 12.13 14.49
N LEU A 142 20.97 12.45 14.50
CA LEU A 142 21.60 13.34 15.48
C LEU A 142 21.33 12.93 16.94
N GLY A 143 21.33 11.63 17.24
CA GLY A 143 21.09 11.09 18.58
C GLY A 143 19.61 10.90 18.93
N ASN A 144 18.67 11.36 18.10
CA ASN A 144 17.24 11.16 18.29
C ASN A 144 16.73 9.95 17.50
N SER A 145 15.86 9.16 18.11
CA SER A 145 15.20 8.03 17.44
C SER A 145 13.95 8.50 16.72
N TYR A 146 13.89 8.28 15.41
CA TYR A 146 12.72 8.50 14.56
C TYR A 146 12.10 7.15 14.19
N THR A 147 10.77 7.10 14.17
CA THR A 147 10.02 5.95 13.67
C THR A 147 9.25 6.40 12.44
N GLU A 148 9.63 5.88 11.28
CA GLU A 148 8.90 6.06 10.04
C GLU A 148 7.86 4.96 9.92
N SER A 149 6.61 5.32 9.67
CA SER A 149 5.51 4.39 9.48
C SER A 149 4.49 4.98 8.53
N TYR A 150 4.04 4.17 7.57
CA TYR A 150 3.01 4.56 6.61
C TYR A 150 1.65 4.81 7.28
N ASP A 151 1.34 4.04 8.33
CA ASP A 151 0.07 4.13 9.04
C ASP A 151 0.24 3.87 10.55
N TYR A 152 1.00 4.76 11.19
CA TYR A 152 1.35 4.63 12.61
C TYR A 152 0.10 4.57 13.51
N ASN A 153 -0.84 5.50 13.34
CA ASN A 153 -1.98 5.64 14.24
C ASN A 153 -2.93 4.44 14.17
N ARG A 154 -3.21 3.88 12.98
CA ARG A 154 -4.04 2.68 12.85
C ARG A 154 -3.39 1.48 13.53
N LEU A 155 -2.10 1.25 13.29
CA LEU A 155 -1.36 0.10 13.83
C LEU A 155 -1.09 0.21 15.33
N ALA A 156 -0.80 1.42 15.82
CA ALA A 156 -0.70 1.70 17.25
C ALA A 156 -2.05 1.49 17.96
N THR A 157 -3.16 1.90 17.34
CA THR A 157 -4.50 1.65 17.86
C THR A 157 -4.80 0.16 17.91
N LEU A 158 -4.49 -0.60 16.84
CA LEU A 158 -4.61 -2.05 16.83
C LEU A 158 -3.85 -2.68 18.01
N GLU A 159 -2.60 -2.27 18.23
CA GLU A 159 -1.78 -2.80 19.33
C GLU A 159 -2.44 -2.58 20.70
N LEU A 160 -2.99 -1.39 20.95
CA LEU A 160 -3.71 -1.08 22.19
C LEU A 160 -5.00 -1.88 22.34
N LEU A 161 -5.80 -2.03 21.28
CA LEU A 161 -7.03 -2.84 21.33
C LEU A 161 -6.74 -4.31 21.59
N ILE A 162 -5.67 -4.85 21.00
CA ILE A 162 -5.21 -6.22 21.26
C ILE A 162 -4.85 -6.41 22.72
N GLU A 163 -4.17 -5.44 23.33
CA GLU A 163 -3.83 -5.49 24.75
C GLU A 163 -5.07 -5.44 25.64
N GLU A 164 -6.02 -4.53 25.37
CA GLU A 164 -7.29 -4.45 26.10
C GLU A 164 -8.06 -5.77 26.04
N ILE A 165 -8.17 -6.37 24.86
CA ILE A 165 -8.82 -7.67 24.66
C ILE A 165 -8.14 -8.76 25.49
N LYS A 166 -6.81 -8.81 25.50
CA LYS A 166 -6.02 -9.81 26.24
C LYS A 166 -6.15 -9.61 27.74
N GLN A 167 -5.99 -8.39 28.23
CA GLN A 167 -6.03 -8.07 29.67
C GLN A 167 -7.40 -8.37 30.26
N ASN A 168 -8.47 -8.09 29.53
CA ASN A 168 -9.84 -8.35 29.97
C ASN A 168 -10.36 -9.74 29.61
N ASN A 169 -9.52 -10.61 29.03
CA ASN A 169 -9.86 -11.98 28.62
C ASN A 169 -11.13 -12.04 27.74
N ILE A 170 -11.23 -11.14 26.75
CA ILE A 170 -12.40 -11.09 25.87
C ILE A 170 -12.41 -12.33 24.95
N ASN A 171 -13.45 -13.13 25.10
CA ASN A 171 -13.65 -14.36 24.33
C ASN A 171 -14.16 -14.06 22.91
N GLY A 172 -14.06 -15.05 22.03
CA GLY A 172 -14.46 -14.94 20.62
C GLY A 172 -13.28 -15.00 19.65
N GLU A 173 -13.62 -15.25 18.39
CA GLU A 173 -12.73 -15.32 17.26
C GLU A 173 -12.32 -13.92 16.78
N LEU A 174 -11.50 -13.88 15.74
CA LEU A 174 -11.03 -12.66 15.10
C LEU A 174 -11.52 -12.64 13.66
N ALA A 175 -11.78 -11.47 13.10
CA ALA A 175 -12.14 -11.35 11.70
C ALA A 175 -11.53 -10.12 11.02
N GLU A 176 -11.33 -10.24 9.72
CA GLU A 176 -11.11 -9.12 8.81
C GLU A 176 -11.97 -9.30 7.56
N LEU A 177 -12.74 -8.26 7.21
CA LEU A 177 -13.52 -8.14 5.99
C LEU A 177 -12.83 -7.12 5.08
N GLY A 178 -12.31 -7.57 3.94
CA GLY A 178 -11.37 -6.82 3.11
C GLY A 178 -9.94 -6.98 3.62
N VAL A 179 -9.20 -7.88 2.97
CA VAL A 179 -7.90 -8.43 3.40
C VAL A 179 -6.78 -8.01 2.46
N PHE A 180 -7.08 -7.91 1.16
CA PHE A 180 -6.13 -7.63 0.09
C PHE A 180 -4.86 -8.51 0.24
N LYS A 181 -3.68 -7.91 0.40
CA LYS A 181 -2.38 -8.59 0.52
C LYS A 181 -2.08 -9.10 1.95
N GLY A 182 -3.02 -9.02 2.90
CA GLY A 182 -2.88 -9.56 4.27
C GLY A 182 -1.91 -8.80 5.18
N ASN A 183 -1.61 -7.54 4.86
CA ASN A 183 -0.61 -6.74 5.59
C ASN A 183 -1.09 -6.33 6.99
N PHE A 184 -2.40 -6.16 7.19
CA PHE A 184 -3.00 -5.88 8.49
C PHE A 184 -3.30 -7.18 9.25
N SER A 185 -3.94 -8.15 8.58
CA SER A 185 -4.27 -9.49 9.09
C SER A 185 -3.11 -10.19 9.78
N LYS A 186 -1.89 -10.09 9.22
CA LYS A 186 -0.70 -10.76 9.78
C LYS A 186 -0.39 -10.32 11.20
N TRP A 187 -0.72 -9.07 11.57
CA TRP A 187 -0.49 -8.55 12.92
C TRP A 187 -1.52 -9.10 13.90
N ILE A 188 -2.80 -9.17 13.50
CA ILE A 188 -3.85 -9.82 14.28
C ILE A 188 -3.47 -11.29 14.53
N ASN A 189 -3.13 -12.02 13.46
CA ASN A 189 -2.75 -13.42 13.53
C ASN A 189 -1.53 -13.66 14.42
N LYS A 190 -0.48 -12.82 14.30
CA LYS A 190 0.73 -12.90 15.12
C LYS A 190 0.45 -12.76 16.61
N GLU A 191 -0.51 -11.91 16.96
CA GLU A 191 -0.77 -11.54 18.35
C GLU A 191 -1.73 -12.50 19.07
N PHE A 192 -2.55 -13.25 18.34
CA PHE A 192 -3.46 -14.24 18.92
C PHE A 192 -3.17 -15.64 18.36
N PRO A 193 -2.15 -16.34 18.89
CA PRO A 193 -1.78 -17.67 18.40
C PRO A 193 -2.86 -18.75 18.63
N ASP A 194 -3.81 -18.50 19.54
CA ASP A 194 -4.79 -19.48 20.02
C ASP A 194 -6.24 -19.15 19.61
N LYS A 195 -6.47 -18.14 18.76
CA LYS A 195 -7.80 -17.78 18.24
C LYS A 195 -7.82 -17.94 16.72
N ARG A 196 -8.96 -18.37 16.17
CA ARG A 196 -9.12 -18.42 14.71
C ARG A 196 -9.27 -17.01 14.16
N LEU A 197 -8.61 -16.75 13.04
CA LEU A 197 -8.74 -15.52 12.26
C LEU A 197 -9.50 -15.81 10.97
N PHE A 198 -10.72 -15.30 10.88
CA PHE A 198 -11.56 -15.40 9.69
C PHE A 198 -11.23 -14.26 8.73
N LEU A 199 -10.84 -14.61 7.50
CA LEU A 199 -10.47 -13.67 6.45
C LEU A 199 -11.53 -13.70 5.35
N PHE A 200 -12.35 -12.66 5.29
CA PHE A 200 -13.39 -12.49 4.27
C PHE A 200 -12.88 -11.55 3.18
N ASP A 201 -12.71 -12.07 1.97
CA ASP A 201 -12.23 -11.29 0.84
C ASP A 201 -12.63 -12.01 -0.46
N THR A 202 -12.85 -11.23 -1.51
CA THR A 202 -13.15 -11.79 -2.84
C THR A 202 -11.91 -12.46 -3.45
N PHE A 203 -10.72 -11.96 -3.14
CA PHE A 203 -9.43 -12.19 -3.82
C PHE A 203 -9.46 -11.93 -5.32
N ASP A 204 -10.53 -11.29 -5.80
CA ASP A 204 -10.84 -11.04 -7.21
C ASP A 204 -11.29 -9.57 -7.43
N GLY A 205 -11.09 -8.70 -6.43
CA GLY A 205 -11.45 -7.28 -6.46
C GLY A 205 -12.89 -6.97 -6.06
N PHE A 206 -13.40 -5.80 -6.44
CA PHE A 206 -14.76 -5.36 -6.10
C PHE A 206 -15.84 -6.01 -6.96
N ASP A 207 -17.06 -6.15 -6.41
CA ASP A 207 -18.25 -6.50 -7.21
C ASP A 207 -18.69 -5.28 -8.03
N ASN A 208 -18.95 -5.46 -9.32
CA ASN A 208 -19.51 -4.41 -10.18
C ASN A 208 -20.80 -3.82 -9.61
N LYS A 209 -21.63 -4.62 -8.92
CA LYS A 209 -22.85 -4.13 -8.28
C LYS A 209 -22.56 -3.11 -7.18
N ASP A 210 -21.52 -3.36 -6.39
CA ASP A 210 -21.12 -2.47 -5.30
C ASP A 210 -20.48 -1.19 -5.87
N ILE A 211 -19.68 -1.32 -6.94
CA ILE A 211 -19.13 -0.18 -7.69
C ILE A 211 -20.27 0.71 -8.21
N ASP A 212 -21.28 0.12 -8.85
CA ASP A 212 -22.40 0.87 -9.43
C ASP A 212 -23.15 1.66 -8.35
N ILE A 213 -23.42 1.05 -7.18
CA ILE A 213 -24.03 1.73 -6.03
C ILE A 213 -23.19 2.94 -5.58
N ASP A 214 -21.88 2.75 -5.44
CA ASP A 214 -20.97 3.80 -4.98
C ASP A 214 -20.89 4.98 -5.97
N ILE A 215 -20.89 4.70 -7.28
CA ILE A 215 -20.88 5.73 -8.33
C ILE A 215 -22.23 6.46 -8.38
N GLU A 216 -23.35 5.74 -8.40
CA GLU A 216 -24.69 6.31 -8.48
C GLU A 216 -24.98 7.26 -7.31
N ASN A 217 -24.54 6.88 -6.10
CA ASN A 217 -24.71 7.68 -4.90
C ASN A 217 -23.60 8.73 -4.68
N LYS A 218 -22.62 8.81 -5.60
CA LYS A 218 -21.46 9.73 -5.52
C LYS A 218 -20.65 9.54 -4.23
N TYR A 219 -20.57 8.30 -3.76
CA TYR A 219 -19.72 7.89 -2.66
C TYR A 219 -18.27 7.80 -3.10
N SER A 220 -18.06 7.26 -4.29
CA SER A 220 -16.76 7.10 -4.95
C SER A 220 -16.85 7.54 -6.41
N SER A 221 -15.74 8.02 -6.98
CA SER A 221 -15.70 8.50 -8.38
C SER A 221 -15.22 7.41 -9.33
N LYS A 222 -15.61 7.48 -10.61
CA LYS A 222 -15.10 6.55 -11.62
C LYS A 222 -13.57 6.66 -11.77
N GLU A 223 -13.05 7.88 -11.69
CA GLU A 223 -11.62 8.15 -11.73
C GLU A 223 -10.87 7.49 -10.57
N TRP A 224 -11.50 7.37 -9.40
CA TRP A 224 -10.94 6.62 -8.27
C TRP A 224 -10.81 5.14 -8.59
N PHE A 225 -11.87 4.51 -9.12
CA PHE A 225 -11.85 3.09 -9.52
C PHE A 225 -10.77 2.81 -10.60
N ASP A 226 -10.67 3.69 -11.60
CA ASP A 226 -9.64 3.58 -12.66
C ASP A 226 -8.21 3.65 -12.08
N LYS A 227 -8.02 4.41 -10.99
CA LYS A 227 -6.71 4.58 -10.34
C LYS A 227 -6.30 3.36 -9.50
N VAL A 228 -7.23 2.76 -8.76
CA VAL A 228 -6.93 1.67 -7.82
C VAL A 228 -6.81 0.29 -8.47
N LYS A 229 -7.19 0.16 -9.75
CA LYS A 229 -7.10 -1.09 -10.53
C LYS A 229 -7.71 -2.30 -9.81
N ASN A 230 -8.85 -2.08 -9.16
CA ASN A 230 -9.69 -3.10 -8.53
C ASN A 230 -9.01 -3.98 -7.46
N PHE A 231 -7.80 -3.64 -6.98
CA PHE A 231 -7.08 -4.40 -5.95
C PHE A 231 -6.87 -5.90 -6.23
N GLU A 232 -6.79 -6.30 -7.50
CA GLU A 232 -6.68 -7.72 -7.92
C GLU A 232 -5.30 -8.34 -7.65
N GLU A 233 -4.30 -7.55 -7.23
CA GLU A 233 -2.94 -8.00 -6.97
C GLU A 233 -2.80 -8.80 -5.66
N THR A 234 -3.61 -9.83 -5.45
CA THR A 234 -3.53 -10.67 -4.25
C THR A 234 -3.86 -12.13 -4.54
N SER A 235 -3.55 -13.01 -3.59
CA SER A 235 -3.95 -14.41 -3.62
C SER A 235 -3.99 -14.98 -2.20
N VAL A 236 -4.78 -16.04 -2.03
CA VAL A 236 -4.84 -16.77 -0.75
C VAL A 236 -3.46 -17.25 -0.31
N SER A 237 -2.65 -17.78 -1.24
CA SER A 237 -1.29 -18.24 -0.93
C SER A 237 -0.37 -17.11 -0.49
N LEU A 238 -0.46 -15.93 -1.12
CA LEU A 238 0.30 -14.75 -0.73
C LEU A 238 -0.05 -14.31 0.70
N VAL A 239 -1.35 -14.29 1.02
CA VAL A 239 -1.85 -13.90 2.34
C VAL A 239 -1.40 -14.90 3.40
N LEU A 240 -1.65 -16.20 3.19
CA LEU A 240 -1.27 -17.25 4.15
C LEU A 240 0.26 -17.32 4.36
N GLY A 241 1.06 -17.07 3.32
CA GLY A 241 2.51 -17.04 3.43
C GLY A 241 3.07 -15.94 4.35
N LYS A 242 2.27 -14.93 4.69
CA LYS A 242 2.65 -13.86 5.63
C LYS A 242 2.21 -14.12 7.07
N MET A 243 1.38 -15.13 7.30
CA MET A 243 0.79 -15.41 8.60
C MET A 243 1.81 -16.14 9.49
N LYS A 244 1.91 -15.73 10.75
CA LYS A 244 2.77 -16.42 11.73
C LYS A 244 2.17 -17.75 12.16
N HIS A 245 0.85 -17.80 12.24
CA HIS A 245 0.05 -18.95 12.64
C HIS A 245 -0.99 -19.26 11.54
N PRO A 246 -0.54 -19.71 10.35
CA PRO A 246 -1.44 -19.93 9.20
C PRO A 246 -2.51 -21.00 9.47
N ASN A 247 -2.23 -21.98 10.34
CA ASN A 247 -3.19 -23.03 10.73
C ASN A 247 -4.39 -22.49 11.53
N GLN A 248 -4.30 -21.26 12.06
CA GLN A 248 -5.41 -20.58 12.74
C GLN A 248 -6.22 -19.70 11.78
N VAL A 249 -5.88 -19.65 10.50
CA VAL A 249 -6.56 -18.80 9.54
C VAL A 249 -7.64 -19.59 8.81
N VAL A 250 -8.86 -19.04 8.79
CA VAL A 250 -9.99 -19.56 8.04
C VAL A 250 -10.32 -18.58 6.92
N VAL A 251 -9.99 -18.95 5.69
CA VAL A 251 -10.24 -18.11 4.52
C VAL A 251 -11.67 -18.32 4.02
N ARG A 252 -12.38 -17.22 3.81
CA ARG A 252 -13.75 -17.16 3.31
C ARG A 252 -13.72 -16.39 1.98
N LYS A 253 -13.28 -17.07 0.91
CA LYS A 253 -13.16 -16.49 -0.44
C LYS A 253 -14.54 -16.28 -1.07
N GLY A 254 -14.81 -15.07 -1.54
CA GLY A 254 -16.02 -14.69 -2.27
C GLY A 254 -16.61 -13.36 -1.81
N PHE A 255 -17.68 -12.93 -2.45
CA PHE A 255 -18.38 -11.68 -2.11
C PHE A 255 -19.06 -11.80 -0.74
N PHE A 256 -18.98 -10.73 0.05
CA PHE A 256 -19.72 -10.62 1.31
C PHE A 256 -21.10 -10.03 0.99
N PRO A 257 -22.22 -10.56 1.51
CA PRO A 257 -22.37 -11.48 2.65
C PRO A 257 -22.43 -12.98 2.31
N ASP A 258 -22.28 -13.38 1.04
CA ASP A 258 -22.43 -14.78 0.61
C ASP A 258 -21.43 -15.74 1.26
N THR A 259 -20.33 -15.20 1.78
CA THR A 259 -19.26 -15.95 2.46
C THR A 259 -19.47 -16.10 3.98
N ILE A 260 -20.57 -15.60 4.54
CA ILE A 260 -20.88 -15.78 5.97
C ILE A 260 -20.93 -17.28 6.33
N PRO A 261 -20.24 -17.72 7.40
CA PRO A 261 -20.31 -19.10 7.84
C PRO A 261 -21.66 -19.42 8.48
N GLU A 262 -22.10 -20.67 8.33
CA GLU A 262 -23.29 -21.19 9.03
C GLU A 262 -23.11 -21.20 10.56
N GLU A 263 -21.86 -21.29 11.02
CA GLU A 263 -21.49 -21.23 12.43
C GLU A 263 -21.92 -19.90 13.06
N LYS A 264 -22.54 -19.97 14.24
CA LYS A 264 -22.91 -18.80 15.04
C LYS A 264 -21.70 -18.27 15.81
N LEU A 265 -20.75 -17.70 15.08
CA LEU A 265 -19.51 -17.16 15.62
C LEU A 265 -19.75 -15.89 16.45
N LYS A 266 -18.88 -15.72 17.46
CA LYS A 266 -18.73 -14.50 18.25
C LYS A 266 -17.30 -14.01 18.12
N TYR A 267 -17.10 -12.70 18.16
CA TYR A 267 -15.81 -12.08 17.88
C TYR A 267 -15.33 -11.22 19.04
N ALA A 268 -14.02 -11.21 19.26
CA ALA A 268 -13.35 -10.27 20.18
C ALA A 268 -12.85 -9.02 19.44
N LEU A 269 -12.39 -9.19 18.19
CA LEU A 269 -11.89 -8.13 17.33
C LEU A 269 -12.33 -8.37 15.89
N VAL A 270 -12.83 -7.34 15.24
CA VAL A 270 -13.15 -7.34 13.81
C VAL A 270 -12.51 -6.13 13.16
N SER A 271 -11.85 -6.32 12.02
CA SER A 271 -11.45 -5.25 11.11
C SER A 271 -12.39 -5.26 9.90
N ILE A 272 -12.90 -4.11 9.51
CA ILE A 272 -13.70 -3.93 8.29
C ILE A 272 -12.98 -2.88 7.44
N ASP A 273 -12.52 -3.29 6.26
CA ASP A 273 -11.66 -2.55 5.34
C ASP A 273 -11.94 -2.99 3.89
N CYS A 274 -13.22 -2.90 3.48
CA CYS A 274 -13.70 -3.34 2.16
C CYS A 274 -14.15 -2.18 1.26
N ASP A 275 -13.79 -0.94 1.63
CA ASP A 275 -13.95 0.33 0.89
C ASP A 275 -15.38 0.79 0.56
N LEU A 276 -16.24 -0.09 0.06
CA LEU A 276 -17.51 0.27 -0.60
C LEU A 276 -18.69 0.24 0.37
N TYR A 277 -19.70 1.06 0.09
CA TYR A 277 -20.86 1.26 0.96
C TYR A 277 -21.55 -0.06 1.36
N MET A 278 -21.90 -0.89 0.37
CA MET A 278 -22.74 -2.07 0.59
C MET A 278 -22.00 -3.16 1.39
N PRO A 279 -20.75 -3.54 1.06
CA PRO A 279 -19.96 -4.46 1.89
C PRO A 279 -19.76 -3.97 3.33
N ILE A 280 -19.57 -2.65 3.54
CA ILE A 280 -19.44 -2.07 4.88
C ILE A 280 -20.75 -2.24 5.66
N LEU A 281 -21.89 -1.90 5.04
CA LEU A 281 -23.21 -2.02 5.66
C LEU A 281 -23.54 -3.47 6.04
N GLU A 282 -23.31 -4.41 5.12
CA GLU A 282 -23.46 -5.85 5.37
C GLU A 282 -22.52 -6.34 6.48
N GLY A 283 -21.27 -5.86 6.48
CA GLY A 283 -20.30 -6.12 7.53
C GLY A 283 -20.82 -5.68 8.90
N LEU A 284 -21.36 -4.46 9.02
CA LEU A 284 -21.95 -3.96 10.25
C LEU A 284 -23.15 -4.82 10.69
N ARG A 285 -24.07 -5.15 9.77
CA ARG A 285 -25.23 -6.03 10.03
C ARG A 285 -24.81 -7.39 10.59
N TYR A 286 -23.74 -7.96 10.08
CA TYR A 286 -23.25 -9.25 10.54
C TYR A 286 -22.43 -9.16 11.84
N PHE A 287 -21.39 -8.33 11.86
CA PHE A 287 -20.38 -8.34 12.91
C PHE A 287 -20.82 -7.63 14.19
N TYR A 288 -21.48 -6.47 14.10
CA TYR A 288 -21.86 -5.69 15.29
C TYR A 288 -22.66 -6.48 16.34
N PRO A 289 -23.70 -7.28 16.01
CA PRO A 289 -24.40 -8.10 17.01
C PRO A 289 -23.59 -9.34 17.48
N ARG A 290 -22.45 -9.62 16.83
CA ARG A 290 -21.60 -10.79 17.09
C ARG A 290 -20.29 -10.45 17.80
N VAL A 291 -19.91 -9.18 17.90
CA VAL A 291 -18.82 -8.77 18.79
C VAL A 291 -19.28 -8.90 20.24
N ASN A 292 -18.46 -9.57 21.05
CA ASN A 292 -18.71 -9.72 22.48
C ASN A 292 -18.50 -8.39 23.22
N ARG A 293 -19.17 -8.21 24.36
CA ARG A 293 -18.94 -7.05 25.24
C ARG A 293 -17.45 -6.94 25.61
N GLY A 294 -16.90 -5.73 25.53
CA GLY A 294 -15.47 -5.45 25.66
C GLY A 294 -14.66 -5.71 24.39
N GLY A 295 -15.29 -6.17 23.31
CA GLY A 295 -14.68 -6.32 21.99
C GLY A 295 -14.85 -5.08 21.12
N TYR A 296 -14.19 -5.10 19.97
CA TYR A 296 -14.08 -3.93 19.09
C TYR A 296 -14.28 -4.26 17.62
N ILE A 297 -14.84 -3.31 16.87
CA ILE A 297 -14.76 -3.26 15.40
C ILE A 297 -13.87 -2.07 15.03
N MET A 298 -12.86 -2.31 14.20
CA MET A 298 -12.06 -1.28 13.53
C MET A 298 -12.61 -1.10 12.12
N LEU A 299 -13.25 0.03 11.85
CA LEU A 299 -13.78 0.38 10.53
C LEU A 299 -12.81 1.36 9.86
N HIS A 300 -12.06 0.90 8.87
CA HIS A 300 -11.10 1.71 8.13
C HIS A 300 -11.81 2.62 7.11
N ASP A 301 -11.09 3.60 6.55
CA ASP A 301 -11.57 4.56 5.55
C ASP A 301 -12.80 5.41 5.92
N TYR A 302 -13.21 5.41 7.19
CA TYR A 302 -14.42 6.12 7.63
C TYR A 302 -14.43 7.63 7.36
N ASN A 303 -13.26 8.27 7.26
CA ASN A 303 -13.15 9.68 6.87
C ASN A 303 -12.40 9.88 5.54
N ALA A 304 -12.22 8.84 4.73
CA ALA A 304 -11.55 8.94 3.44
C ALA A 304 -12.43 9.75 2.45
N PRO A 305 -11.91 10.85 1.85
CA PRO A 305 -12.73 11.74 1.01
C PRO A 305 -13.33 11.09 -0.24
N GLU A 306 -12.64 10.06 -0.76
CA GLU A 306 -13.00 9.31 -1.97
C GLU A 306 -13.89 8.09 -1.69
N LEU A 307 -14.14 7.75 -0.41
CA LEU A 307 -14.87 6.56 0.03
C LEU A 307 -16.01 6.94 0.98
N ARG A 308 -16.88 7.85 0.54
CA ARG A 308 -17.91 8.42 1.43
C ARG A 308 -18.98 7.40 1.83
N GLY A 309 -19.08 6.30 1.09
CA GLY A 309 -19.96 5.18 1.36
C GLY A 309 -19.67 4.53 2.72
N VAL A 310 -18.39 4.38 3.08
CA VAL A 310 -17.97 3.87 4.40
C VAL A 310 -18.61 4.69 5.52
N ARG A 311 -18.53 6.02 5.40
CA ARG A 311 -19.08 6.94 6.39
C ARG A 311 -20.59 6.88 6.47
N GLN A 312 -21.25 6.71 5.33
CA GLN A 312 -22.71 6.67 5.21
C GLN A 312 -23.32 5.38 5.75
N ALA A 313 -22.64 4.24 5.62
CA ALA A 313 -23.13 2.95 6.10
C ALA A 313 -23.35 2.91 7.62
N VAL A 314 -22.58 3.67 8.40
CA VAL A 314 -22.69 3.74 9.87
C VAL A 314 -24.04 4.32 10.34
N PRO A 315 -24.45 5.55 9.97
CA PRO A 315 -25.75 6.07 10.37
C PRO A 315 -26.93 5.29 9.80
N ASP A 316 -26.79 4.71 8.60
CA ASP A 316 -27.84 3.85 8.03
C ASP A 316 -28.05 2.59 8.88
N TYR A 317 -26.96 1.95 9.30
CA TYR A 317 -27.04 0.82 10.21
C TYR A 317 -27.59 1.21 11.59
N GLU A 318 -27.18 2.35 12.17
CA GLU A 318 -27.75 2.87 13.43
C GLU A 318 -29.27 3.09 13.34
N LEU A 319 -29.75 3.56 12.18
CA LEU A 319 -31.17 3.72 11.92
C LEU A 319 -31.90 2.36 11.88
N GLU A 320 -31.30 1.34 11.25
CA GLU A 320 -31.86 -0.02 11.18
C GLU A 320 -32.03 -0.66 12.55
N ILE A 321 -31.03 -0.48 13.43
CA ILE A 321 -31.05 -1.07 14.78
C ILE A 321 -31.76 -0.19 15.82
N GLY A 322 -32.09 1.06 15.47
CA GLY A 322 -32.74 2.01 16.37
C GLY A 322 -31.88 2.45 17.56
N GLU A 323 -30.56 2.29 17.49
CA GLU A 323 -29.61 2.67 18.54
C GLU A 323 -28.36 3.36 17.96
N ARG A 324 -27.73 4.22 18.78
CA ARG A 324 -26.42 4.80 18.46
C ARG A 324 -25.33 3.86 18.96
N MET A 325 -24.36 3.57 18.11
CA MET A 325 -23.17 2.80 18.46
C MET A 325 -22.16 3.69 19.20
N VAL A 326 -21.38 3.10 20.10
CA VAL A 326 -20.26 3.78 20.77
C VAL A 326 -19.09 3.86 19.79
N LYS A 327 -18.77 5.07 19.33
CA LYS A 327 -17.85 5.34 18.22
C LYS A 327 -16.71 6.27 18.63
N ILE A 328 -15.48 5.90 18.31
CA ILE A 328 -14.27 6.69 18.59
C ILE A 328 -13.50 6.91 17.27
N PRO A 329 -13.43 8.14 16.74
CA PRO A 329 -12.66 8.41 15.53
C PRO A 329 -11.15 8.39 15.82
N ILE A 330 -10.37 7.85 14.88
CA ILE A 330 -8.91 7.75 14.95
C ILE A 330 -8.30 8.61 13.85
N PRO A 331 -7.32 9.48 14.15
CA PRO A 331 -6.70 10.35 13.15
C PRO A 331 -5.56 9.61 12.41
N ASP A 332 -5.83 8.44 11.87
CA ASP A 332 -4.92 7.78 10.94
C ASP A 332 -5.06 8.34 9.51
N ARG A 333 -4.31 7.79 8.55
CA ARG A 333 -4.22 8.33 7.18
C ARG A 333 -5.59 8.49 6.51
N CYS A 334 -6.52 7.58 6.78
CA CYS A 334 -7.85 7.57 6.19
C CYS A 334 -8.97 7.92 7.19
N GLY A 335 -8.59 8.16 8.44
CA GLY A 335 -9.45 8.49 9.56
C GLY A 335 -10.40 7.36 9.94
N SER A 336 -9.88 6.24 10.43
CA SER A 336 -10.68 5.10 10.90
C SER A 336 -11.65 5.44 12.04
N LEU A 337 -12.58 4.52 12.28
CA LEU A 337 -13.54 4.55 13.38
C LEU A 337 -13.44 3.27 14.21
N ILE A 338 -13.32 3.40 15.52
CA ILE A 338 -13.46 2.26 16.45
C ILE A 338 -14.90 2.23 16.97
N ILE A 339 -15.54 1.06 16.88
CA ILE A 339 -16.85 0.80 17.47
C ILE A 339 -16.67 -0.18 18.63
N GLY A 340 -17.05 0.24 19.84
CA GLY A 340 -16.98 -0.59 21.05
C GLY A 340 -18.32 -1.28 21.37
N LYS A 341 -18.26 -2.47 21.98
CA LYS A 341 -19.44 -3.28 22.36
C LYS A 341 -19.55 -3.61 23.85
#